data_AF-A0A0F9BXW9-F1
#
_entry.id   AF-A0A0F9BXW9-F1
#
_cell.length_a   1.000
_cell.length_b   1.000
_cell.length_c   1.000
_cell.angle_alpha   90.00
_cell.angle_beta   90.00
_cell.angle_gamma   90.00
#
_symmetry.space_group_name_H-M   'P 1'
#
loop_
_entity.id
_entity.type
_entity.pdbx_description
1 polymer ?
#
loop_
_entity_poly.entity_id
_entity_poly.type
_entity_poly.pdbx_seq_one_letter_code
_entity_poly.pdbx_strand_id
1 'polypeptide(L)'
;RYRDYLDENSQVSLLGIGLYAAAAHEDIDDWLKYSGDWITELVFLPPKGESLKKLKNLLEQLTTFEPRLYCTCGRALHTLESLIAELNKL
;
A
#
# COMPACT_ATOMS: atom_id res chain seq x y z
N ARG A 1 15.29 4.14 -21.92
CA ARG A 1 14.66 2.83 -22.28
C ARG A 1 13.38 2.71 -21.44
N TYR A 2 12.26 2.14 -21.91
CA TYR A 2 11.01 2.04 -21.11
C TYR A 2 11.22 1.45 -19.70
N ARG A 3 12.23 0.57 -19.59
CA ARG A 3 12.73 -0.03 -18.35
C ARG A 3 13.27 0.97 -17.30
N ASP A 4 13.71 2.16 -17.70
CA ASP A 4 14.19 3.20 -16.79
C ASP A 4 13.03 3.92 -16.08
N TYR A 5 11.78 3.71 -16.53
CA TYR A 5 10.54 4.20 -15.91
C TYR A 5 9.83 3.14 -15.06
N LEU A 6 10.25 1.88 -15.17
CA LEU A 6 9.80 0.81 -14.32
C LEU A 6 10.74 0.82 -13.11
N ASP A 7 10.42 1.62 -12.09
CA ASP A 7 10.94 1.33 -10.76
C ASP A 7 10.29 0.00 -10.35
N GLU A 8 10.93 -1.10 -10.76
CA GLU A 8 10.52 -2.49 -10.53
C GLU A 8 10.32 -2.76 -9.03
N ASN A 9 10.86 -1.88 -8.17
CA ASN A 9 10.74 -1.91 -6.72
C ASN A 9 9.96 -0.72 -6.13
N SER A 10 9.10 -0.05 -6.91
CA SER A 10 8.23 0.99 -6.34
C SER A 10 7.20 0.34 -5.41
N GLN A 11 6.90 0.97 -4.29
CA GLN A 11 5.87 0.49 -3.36
C GLN A 11 4.50 0.33 -4.06
N VAL A 12 4.25 1.08 -5.14
CA VAL A 12 3.02 0.93 -5.95
C VAL A 12 3.03 -0.38 -6.74
N SER A 13 4.15 -0.75 -7.35
CA SER A 13 4.30 -2.04 -8.05
C SER A 13 4.12 -3.20 -7.08
N LEU A 14 4.73 -3.10 -5.89
CA LEU A 14 4.64 -4.11 -4.84
C LEU A 14 3.21 -4.23 -4.27
N LEU A 15 2.48 -3.12 -4.14
CA LEU A 15 1.06 -3.16 -3.78
C LEU A 15 0.26 -4.01 -4.77
N GLY A 16 0.46 -3.77 -6.07
CA GLY A 16 -0.19 -4.56 -7.13
C GLY A 16 0.12 -6.05 -7.02
N ILE A 17 1.39 -6.42 -6.85
CA ILE A 17 1.81 -7.83 -6.70
C ILE A 17 1.10 -8.49 -5.51
N GLY A 18 1.06 -7.83 -4.36
CA GLY A 18 0.36 -8.35 -3.19
C GLY A 18 -1.14 -8.54 -3.45
N LEU A 19 -1.81 -7.60 -4.10
CA LEU A 19 -3.23 -7.73 -4.41
C LEU A 19 -3.52 -8.86 -5.42
N TYR A 20 -2.63 -9.08 -6.41
CA TYR A 20 -2.75 -10.23 -7.30
C TYR A 20 -2.58 -11.56 -6.54
N ALA A 21 -1.66 -11.63 -5.59
CA ALA A 21 -1.52 -12.81 -4.74
C ALA A 21 -2.73 -12.99 -3.82
N ALA A 22 -3.29 -11.90 -3.29
CA ALA A 22 -4.47 -11.91 -2.44
C ALA A 22 -5.69 -12.53 -3.14
N ALA A 23 -5.78 -12.40 -4.47
CA ALA A 23 -6.86 -12.99 -5.27
C ALA A 23 -6.91 -14.53 -5.23
N ALA A 24 -5.89 -15.21 -4.68
CA ALA A 24 -5.92 -16.64 -4.43
C ALA A 24 -6.78 -17.03 -3.20
N HIS A 25 -7.18 -16.07 -2.36
CA HIS A 25 -8.05 -16.30 -1.21
C HIS A 25 -9.52 -16.12 -1.62
N GLU A 26 -10.29 -17.21 -1.62
CA GLU A 26 -11.74 -17.17 -1.92
C GLU A 26 -12.56 -16.59 -0.76
N ASP A 27 -12.11 -16.80 0.48
CA ASP A 27 -12.73 -16.24 1.68
C ASP A 27 -12.31 -14.77 1.87
N ILE A 28 -13.30 -13.91 2.12
CA ILE A 28 -13.10 -12.47 2.26
C ILE A 28 -12.28 -12.11 3.50
N ASP A 29 -12.41 -12.85 4.60
CA ASP A 29 -11.68 -12.59 5.84
C ASP A 29 -10.20 -12.94 5.67
N ASP A 30 -9.91 -14.05 4.96
CA ASP A 30 -8.54 -14.40 4.58
C ASP A 30 -7.93 -13.37 3.62
N TRP A 31 -8.71 -12.90 2.64
CA TRP A 31 -8.28 -11.81 1.75
C TRP A 31 -7.98 -10.52 2.52
N LEU A 32 -8.85 -10.14 3.48
CA LEU A 32 -8.70 -8.95 4.31
C LEU A 32 -7.45 -9.02 5.19
N LYS A 33 -7.18 -10.19 5.77
CA LYS A 33 -6.00 -10.44 6.59
C LYS A 33 -4.73 -10.36 5.76
N TYR A 34 -4.64 -11.14 4.67
CA TYR A 34 -3.47 -11.15 3.80
C TYR A 34 -3.18 -9.75 3.24
N SER A 35 -4.20 -9.08 2.70
CA SER A 35 -4.05 -7.75 2.10
C SER A 35 -3.63 -6.71 3.14
N GLY A 36 -4.22 -6.79 4.34
CA GLY A 36 -3.87 -5.89 5.45
C GLY A 36 -2.43 -6.06 5.94
N ASP A 37 -2.01 -7.30 6.13
CA ASP A 37 -0.63 -7.64 6.51
C ASP A 37 0.35 -7.18 5.43
N TRP A 38 0.04 -7.42 4.15
CA TRP A 38 0.87 -6.97 3.03
C TRP A 38 1.01 -5.45 2.97
N ILE A 39 -0.11 -4.72 3.08
CA ILE A 39 -0.11 -3.24 3.09
C ILE A 39 0.73 -2.72 4.27
N THR A 40 0.65 -3.40 5.42
CA THR A 40 1.45 -3.04 6.60
C THR A 40 2.93 -3.15 6.31
N GLU A 41 3.41 -4.30 5.84
CA GLU A 41 4.81 -4.49 5.46
C GLU A 41 5.27 -3.47 4.40
N LEU A 42 4.41 -3.21 3.42
CA LEU A 42 4.70 -2.31 2.31
C LEU A 42 4.95 -0.86 2.76
N VAL A 43 4.19 -0.37 3.73
CA VAL A 43 4.37 0.99 4.28
C VAL A 43 5.70 1.12 5.03
N PHE A 44 6.18 0.06 5.68
CA PHE A 44 7.43 0.08 6.43
C PHE A 44 8.69 -0.14 5.56
N LEU A 45 8.54 -0.42 4.27
CA LEU A 45 9.67 -0.43 3.35
C LEU A 45 10.28 0.98 3.21
N PRO A 46 11.62 1.09 3.04
CA PRO A 46 12.28 2.38 2.89
C PRO A 46 11.62 3.26 1.82
N PRO A 47 11.13 4.45 2.19
CA PRO A 47 10.30 5.25 1.31
C PRO A 47 11.10 5.80 0.13
N LYS A 48 10.53 5.70 -1.07
CA LYS A 48 11.12 6.28 -2.29
C LYS A 48 10.39 7.55 -2.72
N GLY A 49 10.76 8.70 -2.16
CA GLY A 49 10.36 10.02 -2.65
C GLY A 49 8.87 10.18 -2.95
N GLU A 50 8.52 10.68 -4.14
CA GLU A 50 7.13 10.97 -4.58
C GLU A 50 6.19 9.74 -4.59
N SER A 51 6.71 8.52 -4.51
CA SER A 51 5.89 7.30 -4.56
C SER A 51 4.95 7.13 -3.36
N LEU A 52 5.26 7.75 -2.21
CA LEU A 52 4.40 7.67 -1.01
C LEU A 52 3.04 8.35 -1.21
N LYS A 53 2.99 9.50 -1.87
CA LYS A 53 1.72 10.20 -2.15
C LYS A 53 0.85 9.36 -3.09
N LYS A 54 1.47 8.74 -4.09
CA LYS A 54 0.77 7.82 -5.01
C LYS A 54 0.28 6.57 -4.28
N LEU A 55 1.09 5.99 -3.42
CA LEU A 55 0.71 4.85 -2.59
C LEU A 55 -0.50 5.20 -1.71
N LYS A 56 -0.45 6.34 -1.01
CA LYS A 56 -1.55 6.82 -0.16
C LYS A 56 -2.86 6.90 -0.95
N ASN A 57 -2.85 7.56 -2.11
CA ASN A 57 -4.05 7.70 -2.94
C ASN A 57 -4.65 6.34 -3.34
N LEU A 58 -3.80 5.36 -3.69
CA LEU A 58 -4.27 4.02 -4.06
C LEU A 58 -4.86 3.27 -2.86
N LEU A 59 -4.25 3.39 -1.68
CA LEU A 59 -4.75 2.75 -0.47
C LEU A 59 -6.05 3.40 0.02
N GLU A 60 -6.20 4.72 -0.11
CA GLU A 60 -7.46 5.42 0.18
C GLU A 60 -8.58 4.97 -0.78
N GLN A 61 -8.28 4.81 -2.07
CA GLN A 61 -9.25 4.26 -3.02
C GLN A 61 -9.63 2.81 -2.66
N LEU A 62 -8.64 1.94 -2.40
CA LEU A 62 -8.87 0.55 -2.05
C LEU A 62 -9.76 0.42 -0.81
N THR A 63 -9.45 1.17 0.24
CA THR A 63 -10.21 1.16 1.49
C THR A 63 -11.55 1.90 1.41
N THR A 64 -11.75 2.76 0.40
CA THR A 64 -13.08 3.28 0.06
C THR A 64 -13.95 2.19 -0.55
N PHE A 65 -13.40 1.35 -1.42
CA PHE A 65 -14.13 0.23 -2.02
C PHE A 65 -14.36 -0.92 -1.04
N GLU A 66 -13.39 -1.20 -0.16
CA GLU A 66 -13.52 -2.21 0.88
C GLU A 66 -13.17 -1.65 2.27
N PRO A 67 -14.15 -1.04 2.97
CA PRO A 67 -13.92 -0.39 4.25
C PRO A 67 -13.43 -1.33 5.36
N ARG A 68 -13.73 -2.63 5.29
CA ARG A 68 -13.29 -3.58 6.33
C ARG A 68 -11.77 -3.71 6.38
N LEU A 69 -11.08 -3.39 5.30
CA LEU A 69 -9.62 -3.41 5.21
C LEU A 69 -8.96 -2.40 6.16
N TYR A 70 -9.66 -1.31 6.54
CA TYR A 70 -9.18 -0.38 7.57
C TYR A 70 -8.90 -1.08 8.91
N CYS A 71 -9.68 -2.12 9.25
CA CYS A 71 -9.49 -2.85 10.49
C CYS A 71 -8.17 -3.61 10.53
N THR A 72 -7.61 -3.95 9.36
CA THR A 72 -6.37 -4.73 9.24
C THR A 72 -5.16 -3.85 8.95
N CYS A 73 -5.30 -2.76 8.18
CA CYS A 73 -4.18 -1.88 7.80
C CYS A 73 -4.23 -0.44 8.36
N GLY A 74 -5.20 -0.08 9.22
CA GLY A 74 -5.38 1.31 9.68
C GLY A 74 -4.15 1.95 10.33
N ARG A 75 -3.36 1.18 11.09
CA ARG A 75 -2.08 1.67 11.66
C ARG A 75 -1.05 2.00 10.58
N ALA A 76 -0.99 1.19 9.53
CA ALA A 76 -0.08 1.43 8.41
C ALA A 76 -0.49 2.68 7.63
N LEU A 77 -1.79 2.90 7.41
CA LEU A 77 -2.30 4.11 6.77
C LEU A 77 -1.94 5.36 7.56
N HIS A 78 -2.13 5.34 8.87
CA HIS A 78 -1.76 6.46 9.74
C HIS A 78 -0.24 6.73 9.75
N THR A 79 0.57 5.67 9.68
CA THR A 79 2.03 5.78 9.57
C THR A 79 2.41 6.44 8.24
N LEU A 80 1.78 6.01 7.14
CA LEU A 80 2.00 6.58 5.82
C LEU A 80 1.64 8.08 5.76
N GLU A 81 0.54 8.48 6.39
CA GLU A 81 0.15 9.89 6.53
C GLU A 81 1.22 10.70 7.29
N SER A 82 1.74 10.15 8.38
CA SER A 82 2.79 10.78 9.20
C SER A 82 4.09 10.96 8.40
N LEU A 83 4.52 9.93 7.67
CA LEU A 83 5.71 9.98 6.80
C LEU A 83 5.58 11.06 5.71
N ILE A 84 4.40 11.17 5.08
CA ILE A 84 4.15 12.19 4.06
C ILE A 84 4.16 13.60 4.68
N ALA A 85 3.59 13.76 5.88
CA ALA A 85 3.60 15.04 6.59
C ALA A 85 5.02 15.49 6.96
N GLU A 86 5.91 14.57 7.34
CA GLU A 86 7.33 14.85 7.60
C GLU A 86 8.06 15.29 6.33
N LEU A 87 7.83 14.62 5.20
CA LEU A 87 8.44 14.98 3.92
C LEU A 87 8.03 16.35 3.40
N ASN A 88 6.80 16.81 3.67
CA ASN A 88 6.36 18.14 3.23
C ASN A 88 6.86 19.28 4.15
N LYS A 89 7.50 18.97 5.28
CA LYS A 89 8.12 19.97 6.18
C LYS A 89 9.58 20.27 5.82
N LEU A 90 10.21 19.41 5.02
CA LEU A 90 11.58 19.53 4.49
C LEU A 90 11.58 20.29 3.17
#